data_AF-A0A1H8JCC5-F1
#
_entry.id   AF-A0A1H8JCC5-F1
#
_cell.length_a   1.000
_cell.length_b   1.000
_cell.length_c   1.000
_cell.angle_alpha   90.00
_cell.angle_beta   90.00
_cell.angle_gamma   90.00
#
_symmetry.space_group_name_H-M   'P 1'
#
loop_
_entity.id
_entity.type
_entity.pdbx_description
1 polymer ?
#
loop_
_entity_poly.entity_id
_entity_poly.type
_entity_poly.pdbx_seq_one_letter_code
_entity_poly.pdbx_strand_id
1 'polypeptide(L)'
;MNPGAGDSAIDRVDALIDGYISPERAQEISKRYPAVSNVVVGWIRESAAQRNWRRVERFANLAAALKVAGLGGVVVELVDSDVEGLNYEDLIDILGEIREEAAANSMFRLAERSREHDAPAFWLCQKVILSLSELDTDEARDRLRMMTTAAWPSAVRWHAAVALGMEEQLGFDEDHMLGHS
;
A
#
# COMPACT_ATOMS: atom_id res chain seq x y z
N MET A 1 43.53 8.36 -0.11
CA MET A 1 42.47 9.39 -0.19
C MET A 1 41.75 9.17 -1.50
N ASN A 2 40.48 8.76 -1.46
CA ASN A 2 39.70 8.46 -2.65
C ASN A 2 38.79 9.67 -2.96
N PRO A 3 38.93 10.34 -4.11
CA PRO A 3 38.04 11.42 -4.50
C PRO A 3 36.81 10.82 -5.20
N GLY A 4 35.65 10.82 -4.56
CA GLY A 4 34.45 10.25 -5.17
C GLY A 4 33.22 10.05 -4.30
N ALA A 5 32.99 10.88 -3.28
CA ALA A 5 31.65 11.00 -2.68
C ALA A 5 30.81 11.97 -3.53
N GLY A 6 30.65 11.63 -4.81
CA GLY A 6 29.79 12.40 -5.72
C GLY A 6 28.36 11.95 -5.51
N ASP A 7 27.45 12.90 -5.21
CA ASP A 7 26.00 12.70 -5.12
C ASP A 7 25.53 11.66 -6.15
N SER A 8 25.17 10.48 -5.65
CA SER A 8 24.70 9.40 -6.48
C SER A 8 23.37 9.79 -7.14
N ALA A 9 23.05 9.22 -8.30
CA ALA A 9 21.79 9.56 -8.99
C ALA A 9 20.56 9.30 -8.11
N ILE A 10 20.62 8.27 -7.26
CA ILE A 10 19.59 7.94 -6.27
C ILE A 10 19.43 9.09 -5.26
N ASP A 11 20.51 9.65 -4.71
CA ASP A 11 20.44 10.76 -3.75
C ASP A 11 19.88 12.05 -4.36
N ARG A 12 20.23 12.34 -5.63
CA ARG A 12 19.69 13.51 -6.35
C ARG A 12 18.20 13.39 -6.63
N VAL A 13 17.73 12.21 -6.99
CA VAL A 13 16.30 11.97 -7.21
C VAL A 13 15.55 11.98 -5.88
N ASP A 14 16.11 11.34 -4.85
CA ASP A 14 15.53 11.30 -3.51
C ASP A 14 15.29 12.70 -2.93
N ALA A 15 16.25 13.62 -3.14
CA ALA A 15 16.14 15.01 -2.69
C ALA A 15 15.05 15.82 -3.43
N LEU A 16 14.53 15.33 -4.56
CA LEU A 16 13.46 15.98 -5.33
C LEU A 16 12.06 15.50 -4.96
N ILE A 17 11.96 14.44 -4.16
CA ILE A 17 10.71 13.87 -3.67
C ILE A 17 10.49 14.41 -2.26
N ASP A 18 9.54 15.34 -2.13
CA ASP A 18 9.10 15.87 -0.85
C ASP A 18 7.60 15.61 -0.70
N GLY A 19 7.22 14.88 0.35
CA GLY A 19 5.85 14.44 0.59
C GLY A 19 5.21 13.72 -0.60
N TYR A 20 3.91 13.98 -0.81
CA TYR A 20 3.14 13.47 -1.94
C TYR A 20 3.73 13.96 -3.28
N ILE A 21 3.87 13.06 -4.24
CA ILE A 21 4.34 13.38 -5.58
C ILE A 21 3.19 13.32 -6.59
N SER A 22 2.83 14.47 -7.15
CA SER A 22 1.82 14.50 -8.22
C SER A 22 2.34 13.82 -9.50
N PRO A 23 1.45 13.32 -10.38
CA PRO A 23 1.85 12.77 -11.67
C PRO A 23 2.69 13.74 -12.51
N GLU A 24 2.36 15.03 -12.51
CA GLU A 24 3.10 16.06 -13.23
C GLU A 24 4.54 16.17 -12.69
N ARG A 25 4.68 16.20 -11.36
CA ARG A 25 5.98 16.28 -10.72
C ARG A 25 6.83 15.04 -10.98
N ALA A 26 6.22 13.86 -10.93
CA ALA A 26 6.88 12.61 -11.28
C ALA A 26 7.41 12.64 -12.73
N GLN A 27 6.59 13.12 -13.67
CA GLN A 27 6.99 13.27 -15.07
C GLN A 27 8.12 14.29 -15.27
N GLU A 28 8.14 15.39 -14.51
CA GLU A 28 9.28 16.34 -14.52
C GLU A 28 10.58 15.69 -14.05
N ILE A 29 10.52 14.90 -12.97
CA ILE A 29 11.67 14.15 -12.47
C ILE A 29 12.15 13.16 -13.53
N SER A 30 11.24 12.41 -14.16
CA SER A 30 11.59 11.45 -15.22
C SER A 30 12.21 12.14 -16.43
N LYS A 31 11.72 13.31 -16.87
CA LYS A 31 12.36 14.09 -17.95
C LYS A 31 13.77 14.54 -17.59
N ARG A 32 14.00 14.94 -16.34
CA ARG A 32 15.32 15.38 -15.85
C ARG A 32 16.29 14.21 -15.62
N TYR A 33 15.77 13.04 -15.24
CA TYR A 33 16.52 11.82 -14.98
C TYR A 33 15.88 10.62 -15.71
N PRO A 34 16.07 10.50 -17.05
CA PRO A 34 15.34 9.52 -17.87
C PRO A 34 15.54 8.06 -17.47
N ALA A 35 16.65 7.74 -16.79
CA ALA A 35 16.92 6.40 -16.31
C ALA A 35 16.03 5.98 -15.12
N VAL A 36 15.37 6.93 -14.43
CA VAL A 36 14.67 6.68 -13.15
C VAL A 36 13.66 5.55 -13.24
N SER A 37 12.86 5.52 -14.31
CA SER A 37 11.82 4.49 -14.50
C SER A 37 12.38 3.08 -14.62
N ASN A 38 13.66 2.93 -15.00
CA ASN A 38 14.31 1.62 -15.14
C ASN A 38 15.03 1.16 -13.87
N VAL A 39 15.33 2.08 -12.94
CA VAL A 39 16.19 1.80 -11.78
C VAL A 39 15.49 1.97 -10.43
N VAL A 40 14.36 2.70 -10.38
CA VAL A 40 13.69 3.04 -9.11
C VAL A 40 13.24 1.79 -8.32
N VAL A 41 12.83 0.71 -8.99
CA VAL A 41 12.52 -0.56 -8.30
C VAL A 41 13.78 -1.14 -7.63
N GLY A 42 14.94 -1.05 -8.29
CA GLY A 42 16.22 -1.42 -7.67
C GLY A 42 16.53 -0.56 -6.45
N TRP A 43 16.30 0.75 -6.53
CA TRP A 43 16.50 1.68 -5.41
C TRP A 43 15.56 1.43 -4.24
N ILE A 44 14.32 0.99 -4.49
CA ILE A 44 13.40 0.54 -3.43
C ILE A 44 14.03 -0.64 -2.69
N ARG A 45 14.51 -1.66 -3.41
CA ARG A 45 15.14 -2.85 -2.81
C ARG A 45 16.41 -2.52 -2.04
N GLU A 46 17.27 -1.68 -2.60
CA GLU A 46 18.49 -1.21 -1.95
C GLU A 46 18.20 -0.43 -0.66
N SER A 47 17.16 0.42 -0.69
CA SER A 47 16.73 1.19 0.49
C SER A 47 16.12 0.29 1.56
N ALA A 48 15.35 -0.72 1.15
CA ALA A 48 14.79 -1.72 2.04
C ALA A 48 15.87 -2.57 2.71
N ALA A 49 16.90 -2.99 1.97
CA ALA A 49 18.05 -3.71 2.53
C ALA A 49 18.81 -2.88 3.59
N GLN A 50 18.76 -1.55 3.49
CA GLN A 50 19.34 -0.61 4.46
C GLN A 50 18.35 -0.19 5.55
N ARG A 51 17.11 -0.73 5.55
CA ARG A 51 16.02 -0.36 6.46
C ARG A 51 15.67 1.13 6.42
N ASN A 52 15.91 1.78 5.27
CA ASN A 52 15.57 3.18 5.05
C ASN A 52 14.14 3.29 4.52
N TRP A 53 13.17 3.07 5.41
CA TRP A 53 11.75 2.98 5.06
C TRP A 53 11.18 4.27 4.49
N ARG A 54 11.60 5.43 5.01
CA ARG A 54 11.25 6.74 4.43
C ARG A 54 11.70 6.90 2.98
N ARG A 55 12.83 6.30 2.61
CA ARG A 55 13.31 6.32 1.22
C ARG A 55 12.57 5.29 0.36
N VAL A 56 12.21 4.13 0.93
CA VAL A 56 11.30 3.16 0.29
C VAL A 56 9.97 3.81 -0.08
N GLU A 57 9.31 4.47 0.86
CA GLU A 57 8.02 5.14 0.66
C GLU A 57 8.08 6.19 -0.45
N ARG A 58 9.10 7.06 -0.44
CA ARG A 58 9.28 8.09 -1.47
C ARG A 58 9.49 7.49 -2.86
N PHE A 59 10.31 6.45 -2.98
CA PHE A 59 10.52 5.80 -4.26
C PHE A 59 9.34 4.96 -4.73
N ALA A 60 8.59 4.34 -3.82
CA ALA A 60 7.35 3.64 -4.15
C ALA A 60 6.31 4.61 -4.71
N ASN A 61 6.12 5.77 -4.07
CA ASN A 61 5.24 6.84 -4.55
C ASN A 61 5.66 7.36 -5.93
N LEU A 62 6.96 7.64 -6.14
CA LEU A 62 7.47 8.06 -7.45
C LEU A 62 7.23 6.98 -8.52
N ALA A 63 7.51 5.72 -8.19
CA ALA A 63 7.32 4.60 -9.11
C ALA A 63 5.83 4.41 -9.47
N ALA A 64 4.92 4.59 -8.51
CA ALA A 64 3.48 4.50 -8.71
C ALA A 64 3.00 5.60 -9.67
N ALA A 65 3.38 6.84 -9.41
CA ALA A 65 3.05 7.98 -10.27
C ALA A 65 3.61 7.85 -11.71
N LEU A 66 4.77 7.18 -11.85
CA LEU A 66 5.39 6.88 -13.14
C LEU A 66 4.90 5.57 -13.79
N LYS A 67 4.04 4.80 -13.10
CA LYS A 67 3.54 3.48 -13.53
C LYS A 67 4.69 2.53 -13.90
N VAL A 68 5.71 2.47 -13.04
CA VAL A 68 6.91 1.67 -13.28
C VAL A 68 6.58 0.17 -13.16
N ALA A 69 6.95 -0.58 -14.19
CA ALA A 69 6.79 -2.03 -14.20
C ALA A 69 7.59 -2.69 -13.06
N GLY A 70 7.00 -3.70 -12.43
CA GLY A 70 7.63 -4.43 -11.31
C GLY A 70 7.47 -3.76 -9.94
N LEU A 71 6.84 -2.59 -9.86
CA LEU A 71 6.52 -1.95 -8.57
C LEU A 71 5.64 -2.84 -7.69
N GLY A 72 4.54 -3.36 -8.22
CA GLY A 72 3.62 -4.17 -7.43
C GLY A 72 4.30 -5.39 -6.80
N GLY A 73 5.13 -6.11 -7.57
CA GLY A 73 5.92 -7.22 -7.05
C GLY A 73 6.85 -6.84 -5.88
N VAL A 74 7.59 -5.72 -5.97
CA VAL A 74 8.44 -5.29 -4.84
C VAL A 74 7.62 -4.86 -3.63
N VAL A 75 6.47 -4.20 -3.82
CA VAL A 75 5.61 -3.78 -2.71
C VAL A 75 4.97 -5.00 -2.03
N VAL A 76 4.52 -5.99 -2.79
CA VAL A 76 4.01 -7.27 -2.26
C VAL A 76 5.06 -7.97 -1.39
N GLU A 77 6.31 -8.06 -1.87
CA GLU A 77 7.41 -8.65 -1.09
C GLU A 77 7.64 -7.90 0.23
N LEU A 78 7.55 -6.57 0.25
CA LEU A 78 7.70 -5.76 1.46
C LEU A 78 6.54 -5.97 2.43
N VAL A 79 5.31 -6.05 1.92
CA VAL A 79 4.09 -6.34 2.71
C VAL A 79 4.17 -7.73 3.36
N ASP A 80 4.65 -8.73 2.61
CA ASP A 80 4.81 -10.09 3.14
C ASP A 80 6.00 -10.25 4.10
N SER A 81 6.96 -9.32 4.09
CA SER A 81 8.16 -9.37 4.95
C SER A 81 7.92 -8.92 6.40
N ASP A 82 6.74 -8.34 6.72
CA ASP A 82 6.34 -8.00 8.09
C ASP A 82 7.40 -7.19 8.87
N VAL A 83 7.90 -6.12 8.25
CA VAL A 83 8.94 -5.24 8.79
C VAL A 83 8.37 -4.11 9.64
N GLU A 84 8.97 -3.91 10.81
CA GLU A 84 8.62 -2.80 11.70
C GLU A 84 9.10 -1.44 11.14
N GLY A 85 8.25 -0.42 11.28
CA GLY A 85 8.55 0.98 10.93
C GLY A 85 8.31 1.35 9.46
N LEU A 86 7.79 0.43 8.65
CA LEU A 86 7.35 0.71 7.28
C LEU A 86 5.90 1.24 7.32
N ASN A 87 5.62 2.31 6.58
CA ASN A 87 4.24 2.78 6.44
C ASN A 87 3.43 1.83 5.54
N TYR A 88 2.75 0.88 6.16
CA TYR A 88 1.92 -0.09 5.46
C TYR A 88 0.70 0.53 4.79
N GLU A 89 0.11 1.59 5.35
CA GLU A 89 -1.07 2.24 4.76
C GLU A 89 -0.75 2.77 3.36
N ASP A 90 0.36 3.50 3.22
CA ASP A 90 0.81 4.02 1.92
C ASP A 90 1.07 2.91 0.90
N LEU A 91 1.67 1.78 1.34
CA LEU A 91 1.95 0.67 0.43
C LEU A 91 0.66 -0.04 -0.04
N ILE A 92 -0.33 -0.14 0.84
CA ILE A 92 -1.64 -0.72 0.51
C ILE A 92 -2.42 0.20 -0.43
N ASP A 93 -2.38 1.52 -0.22
CA ASP A 93 -2.94 2.49 -1.16
C ASP A 93 -2.28 2.34 -2.54
N ILE A 94 -0.94 2.29 -2.61
CA ILE A 94 -0.22 2.10 -3.87
C ILE A 94 -0.65 0.82 -4.60
N LEU A 95 -0.82 -0.30 -3.89
CA LEU A 95 -1.24 -1.57 -4.49
C LEU A 95 -2.66 -1.51 -5.06
N GLY A 96 -3.58 -0.82 -4.38
CA GLY A 96 -4.94 -0.56 -4.87
C GLY A 96 -4.94 0.35 -6.10
N GLU A 97 -4.23 1.48 -6.02
CA GLU A 97 -4.14 2.48 -7.09
C GLU A 97 -3.58 1.92 -8.40
N ILE A 98 -2.53 1.10 -8.31
CA ILE A 98 -1.93 0.45 -9.49
C ILE A 98 -2.68 -0.83 -9.90
N ARG A 99 -3.69 -1.24 -9.13
CA ARG A 99 -4.50 -2.45 -9.32
C ARG A 99 -3.65 -3.72 -9.41
N GLU A 100 -2.73 -3.92 -8.47
CA GLU A 100 -1.89 -5.11 -8.43
C GLU A 100 -2.71 -6.33 -7.94
N GLU A 101 -3.30 -7.07 -8.89
CA GLU A 101 -4.19 -8.20 -8.61
C GLU A 101 -3.53 -9.27 -7.72
N ALA A 102 -2.25 -9.55 -7.94
CA ALA A 102 -1.50 -10.55 -7.19
C ALA A 102 -1.31 -10.19 -5.70
N ALA A 103 -1.60 -8.94 -5.32
CA ALA A 103 -1.46 -8.47 -3.94
C ALA A 103 -2.65 -8.84 -3.04
N ALA A 104 -3.80 -9.26 -3.59
CA ALA A 104 -5.03 -9.46 -2.82
C ALA A 104 -4.83 -10.30 -1.54
N ASN A 105 -4.13 -11.43 -1.66
CA ASN A 105 -3.85 -12.31 -0.53
C ASN A 105 -2.85 -11.70 0.47
N SER A 106 -1.81 -11.01 -0.01
CA SER A 106 -0.82 -10.37 0.86
C SER A 106 -1.44 -9.22 1.66
N MET A 107 -2.30 -8.41 1.04
CA MET A 107 -3.07 -7.36 1.73
C MET A 107 -4.02 -7.95 2.78
N PHE A 108 -4.76 -9.01 2.45
CA PHE A 108 -5.63 -9.70 3.40
C PHE A 108 -4.85 -10.24 4.61
N ARG A 109 -3.73 -10.94 4.37
CA ARG A 109 -2.89 -11.47 5.47
C ARG A 109 -2.31 -10.36 6.33
N LEU A 110 -1.98 -9.20 5.76
CA LEU A 110 -1.52 -8.05 6.53
C LEU A 110 -2.61 -7.58 7.49
N ALA A 111 -3.84 -7.37 6.99
CA ALA A 111 -4.98 -7.01 7.83
C ALA A 111 -5.21 -8.03 8.95
N GLU A 112 -5.10 -9.33 8.67
CA GLU A 112 -5.26 -10.39 9.69
C GLU A 112 -4.24 -10.25 10.82
N ARG A 113 -2.97 -10.00 10.50
CA ARG A 113 -1.89 -9.86 11.49
C ARG A 113 -1.99 -8.55 12.27
N SER A 114 -2.40 -7.46 11.62
CA SER A 114 -2.44 -6.13 12.23
C SER A 114 -3.68 -5.87 13.06
N ARG A 115 -4.73 -6.68 12.90
CA ARG A 115 -6.05 -6.51 13.49
C ARG A 115 -6.08 -6.13 14.98
N GLU A 116 -5.24 -6.73 15.81
CA GLU A 116 -5.23 -6.45 17.25
C GLU A 116 -4.59 -5.08 17.58
N HIS A 117 -3.61 -4.66 16.78
CA HIS A 117 -2.86 -3.41 16.96
C HIS A 117 -3.52 -2.22 16.26
N ASP A 118 -4.35 -2.50 15.26
CA ASP A 118 -5.09 -1.51 14.47
C ASP A 118 -6.37 -1.04 15.19
N ALA A 119 -6.77 -1.74 16.25
CA ALA A 119 -7.91 -1.37 17.08
C ALA A 119 -7.67 -0.04 17.85
N PRO A 120 -8.73 0.73 18.15
CA PRO A 120 -10.14 0.48 17.83
C PRO A 120 -10.58 1.07 16.48
N ALA A 121 -9.73 1.86 15.82
CA ALA A 121 -10.11 2.59 14.62
C ALA A 121 -10.04 1.73 13.35
N PHE A 122 -9.20 0.69 13.35
CA PHE A 122 -9.00 -0.24 12.25
C PHE A 122 -8.61 0.44 10.92
N TRP A 123 -7.75 1.47 10.98
CA TRP A 123 -7.37 2.29 9.83
C TRP A 123 -6.72 1.45 8.73
N LEU A 124 -5.76 0.60 9.08
CA LEU A 124 -5.09 -0.25 8.11
C LEU A 124 -6.05 -1.29 7.51
N CYS A 125 -6.94 -1.87 8.32
CA CYS A 125 -7.96 -2.79 7.82
C CYS A 125 -8.92 -2.10 6.84
N GLN A 126 -9.34 -0.87 7.13
CA GLN A 126 -10.17 -0.06 6.23
C GLN A 126 -9.44 0.23 4.91
N LYS A 127 -8.14 0.55 4.97
CA LYS A 127 -7.28 0.73 3.79
C LYS A 127 -7.18 -0.53 2.96
N VAL A 128 -6.96 -1.68 3.59
CA VAL A 128 -6.96 -2.98 2.91
C VAL A 128 -8.30 -3.27 2.24
N ILE A 129 -9.42 -2.98 2.91
CA ILE A 129 -10.76 -3.16 2.33
C ILE A 129 -10.94 -2.28 1.09
N LEU A 130 -10.56 -1.00 1.18
CA LEU A 130 -10.64 -0.07 0.05
C LEU A 130 -9.78 -0.57 -1.13
N SER A 131 -8.50 -0.87 -0.91
CA SER A 131 -7.60 -1.34 -1.97
C SER A 131 -8.05 -2.68 -2.57
N LEU A 132 -8.57 -3.62 -1.76
CA LEU A 132 -9.16 -4.86 -2.28
C LEU A 132 -10.37 -4.57 -3.18
N SER A 133 -11.21 -3.59 -2.84
CA SER A 133 -12.35 -3.21 -3.67
C SER A 133 -11.94 -2.61 -5.01
N GLU A 134 -10.79 -1.92 -5.07
CA GLU A 134 -10.24 -1.32 -6.29
C GLU A 134 -9.68 -2.34 -7.29
N LEU A 135 -9.26 -3.53 -6.81
CA LEU A 135 -8.75 -4.59 -7.67
C LEU A 135 -9.82 -5.17 -8.61
N ASP A 136 -11.07 -5.22 -8.16
CA ASP A 136 -12.21 -5.81 -8.89
C ASP A 136 -11.97 -7.25 -9.43
N THR A 137 -11.28 -8.08 -8.64
CA THR A 137 -11.05 -9.50 -8.97
C THR A 137 -11.88 -10.45 -8.12
N ASP A 138 -12.10 -11.67 -8.61
CA ASP A 138 -12.78 -12.72 -7.83
C ASP A 138 -12.05 -13.02 -6.53
N GLU A 139 -10.71 -13.09 -6.55
CA GLU A 139 -9.92 -13.32 -5.35
C GLU A 139 -10.10 -12.18 -4.33
N ALA A 140 -10.03 -10.91 -4.77
CA ALA A 140 -10.22 -9.78 -3.87
C ALA A 140 -11.62 -9.76 -3.26
N ARG A 141 -12.66 -10.06 -4.06
CA ARG A 141 -14.04 -10.20 -3.56
C ARG A 141 -14.17 -11.35 -2.55
N ASP A 142 -13.47 -12.46 -2.76
CA ASP A 142 -13.46 -13.57 -1.79
C ASP A 142 -12.76 -13.18 -0.48
N ARG A 143 -11.65 -12.42 -0.53
CA ARG A 143 -11.02 -11.87 0.68
C ARG A 143 -11.95 -10.93 1.43
N LEU A 144 -12.61 -10.01 0.73
CA LEU A 144 -13.62 -9.12 1.33
C LEU A 144 -14.75 -9.91 1.99
N ARG A 145 -15.25 -10.98 1.35
CA ARG A 145 -16.29 -11.86 1.94
C ARG A 145 -15.79 -12.50 3.24
N MET A 146 -14.55 -12.98 3.28
CA MET A 146 -13.97 -13.52 4.52
C MET A 146 -13.94 -12.47 5.64
N MET A 147 -13.71 -11.20 5.31
CA MET A 147 -13.70 -10.08 6.27
C MET A 147 -15.09 -9.74 6.86
N THR A 148 -16.18 -10.20 6.24
CA THR A 148 -17.55 -10.02 6.77
C THR A 148 -17.92 -11.02 7.87
N THR A 149 -17.13 -12.08 8.03
CA THR A 149 -17.41 -13.17 8.97
C THR A 149 -17.19 -12.76 10.44
N ALA A 150 -17.78 -13.53 11.37
CA ALA A 150 -17.62 -13.31 12.81
C ALA A 150 -16.18 -13.45 13.34
N ALA A 151 -15.24 -13.91 12.51
CA ALA A 151 -13.83 -13.91 12.85
C ALA A 151 -13.26 -12.48 12.95
N TRP A 152 -13.91 -11.48 12.36
CA TRP A 152 -13.44 -10.09 12.32
C TRP A 152 -14.22 -9.15 13.27
N PRO A 153 -13.60 -8.06 13.75
CA PRO A 153 -14.27 -7.01 14.51
C PRO A 153 -15.46 -6.40 13.75
N SER A 154 -16.47 -5.95 14.49
CA SER A 154 -17.71 -5.38 13.92
C SER A 154 -17.44 -4.27 12.90
N ALA A 155 -16.57 -3.30 13.23
CA ALA A 155 -16.24 -2.22 12.31
C ALA A 155 -15.63 -2.73 10.99
N VAL A 156 -14.70 -3.69 11.06
CA VAL A 156 -14.10 -4.29 9.86
C VAL A 156 -15.14 -5.04 9.03
N ARG A 157 -16.02 -5.81 9.68
CA ARG A 157 -17.12 -6.53 9.02
C ARG A 157 -18.06 -5.58 8.30
N TRP A 158 -18.40 -4.45 8.93
CA TRP A 158 -19.22 -3.40 8.34
C TRP A 158 -18.59 -2.84 7.07
N HIS A 159 -17.35 -2.34 7.16
CA HIS A 159 -16.65 -1.76 6.01
C HIS A 159 -16.48 -2.77 4.86
N ALA A 160 -16.17 -4.02 5.15
CA ALA A 160 -16.06 -5.07 4.13
C ALA A 160 -17.42 -5.37 3.47
N ALA A 161 -18.51 -5.36 4.23
CA ALA A 161 -19.87 -5.56 3.70
C ALA A 161 -20.29 -4.39 2.80
N VAL A 162 -20.01 -3.15 3.21
CA VAL A 162 -20.24 -1.94 2.40
C VAL A 162 -19.43 -1.98 1.10
N ALA A 163 -18.16 -2.36 1.16
CA ALA A 163 -17.33 -2.50 -0.04
C ALA A 163 -17.86 -3.56 -1.03
N LEU A 164 -18.62 -4.55 -0.54
CA LEU A 164 -19.29 -5.57 -1.35
C LEU A 164 -20.73 -5.19 -1.75
N GLY A 165 -21.32 -4.13 -1.18
CA GLY A 165 -22.74 -3.80 -1.31
C GLY A 165 -23.67 -4.88 -0.73
N MET A 166 -23.28 -5.48 0.40
CA MET A 166 -23.97 -6.62 1.02
C MET A 166 -24.43 -6.35 2.47
N GLU A 167 -24.24 -5.14 2.99
CA GLU A 167 -24.56 -4.75 4.37
C GLU A 167 -26.02 -5.03 4.74
N GLU A 168 -26.97 -4.69 3.86
CA GLU A 168 -28.40 -4.96 4.06
C GLU A 168 -28.70 -6.47 4.04
N GLN A 169 -28.07 -7.21 3.12
CA GLN A 169 -28.26 -8.66 2.98
C GLN A 169 -27.76 -9.42 4.21
N LEU A 170 -26.70 -8.91 4.84
CA LEU A 170 -26.13 -9.45 6.07
C LEU A 170 -26.86 -8.95 7.33
N GLY A 171 -27.81 -8.03 7.19
CA GLY A 171 -28.55 -7.43 8.30
C GLY A 171 -27.66 -6.63 9.25
N PHE A 172 -26.58 -6.04 8.73
CA PHE A 172 -25.70 -5.20 9.53
C PHE A 172 -26.31 -3.82 9.73
N ASP A 173 -26.21 -3.30 10.95
CA ASP A 173 -26.68 -1.98 11.33
C ASP A 173 -25.46 -1.10 11.63
N GLU A 174 -25.34 0.06 10.97
CA GLU A 174 -24.15 0.92 11.05
C GLU A 174 -23.86 1.35 12.48
N ASP A 175 -24.88 1.88 13.18
CA ASP A 175 -24.75 2.42 14.52
C ASP A 175 -24.27 1.35 15.50
N HIS A 176 -24.88 0.16 15.43
CA HIS A 176 -24.45 -0.99 16.24
C HIS A 176 -23.04 -1.47 15.89
N MET A 177 -22.69 -1.54 14.61
CA MET A 177 -21.44 -2.13 14.15
C MET A 177 -20.24 -1.21 14.38
N LEU A 178 -20.46 0.10 14.31
CA LEU A 178 -19.44 1.14 14.55
C LEU A 178 -19.41 1.64 15.99
N GLY A 179 -20.37 1.23 16.82
CA GLY A 179 -20.44 1.64 18.23
C GLY A 179 -20.87 3.10 18.41
N HIS A 180 -21.58 3.66 17.43
CA HIS A 180 -22.24 4.95 17.56
C HIS A 180 -23.52 4.71 18.37
N SER A 181 -23.49 5.04 19.66
CA SER A 181 -24.65 4.97 20.56
C SER A 181 -24.69 6.17 21.49
#